data_AF-A0AAW8NL15-F1
#
_entry.id   AF-A0AAW8NL15-F1
#
_cell.length_a   1.000
_cell.length_b   1.000
_cell.length_c   1.000
_cell.angle_alpha   90.00
_cell.angle_beta   90.00
_cell.angle_gamma   90.00
#
_symmetry.space_group_name_H-M   'P 1'
#
loop_
_entity.id
_entity.type
_entity.pdbx_description
1 polymer ?
#
loop_
_entity_poly.entity_id
_entity_poly.type
_entity_poly.pdbx_seq_one_letter_code
_entity_poly.pdbx_strand_id
1 'polypeptide(L)'
;MSTPLVYIDQNIIGLQLQGHINLSKRDDLKWVYSKEHFAEIKRADDPEKYLDVLNKIGAIMLELILDENWKITGEARLIEDLTPFENYQNYIDAIGDVEFDETIFDPFQVWVNGGGDEGPLKELSDNFANQVLQLTSNLPYHTTEMTNKIRAIKPEFDSMVDDLISNGNDIKKTRAAFGDEKGSIGCVSGEHQVAQIWDIISPTMAGSGISCDQFFGFDPIDKQGYELWPLYLGIVGCNAVMDILGFQAEKKCRKISKIHNVRSDAGHIGMGAYCSAILSEDKRLVKRAKAIYEYKNIGTSPILIEKKANKSIQPTANASAD
;
A
#
# COMPACT_ATOMS: atom_id res chain seq x y z
N MET A 1 21.91 -8.72 -21.35
CA MET A 1 20.59 -8.53 -20.70
C MET A 1 20.83 -8.48 -19.21
N SER A 2 20.28 -7.51 -18.50
CA SER A 2 20.32 -7.49 -17.04
C SER A 2 19.54 -8.68 -16.47
N THR A 3 20.01 -9.24 -15.36
CA THR A 3 19.30 -10.31 -14.66
C THR A 3 17.94 -9.78 -14.19
N PRO A 4 16.81 -10.42 -14.54
CA PRO A 4 15.48 -9.96 -14.13
C PRO A 4 15.33 -9.92 -12.62
N LEU A 5 14.66 -8.87 -12.14
CA LEU A 5 14.28 -8.71 -10.73
C LEU A 5 12.82 -9.15 -10.58
N VAL A 6 12.55 -10.03 -9.63
CA VAL A 6 11.20 -10.53 -9.35
C VAL A 6 10.84 -10.21 -7.91
N TYR A 7 9.97 -9.21 -7.75
CA TYR A 7 9.42 -8.83 -6.46
C TYR A 7 8.41 -9.88 -6.01
N ILE A 8 8.54 -10.36 -4.78
CA ILE A 8 7.59 -11.30 -4.18
C ILE A 8 6.72 -10.54 -3.19
N ASP A 9 5.41 -10.74 -3.23
CA ASP A 9 4.49 -10.27 -2.19
C ASP A 9 4.62 -11.16 -0.93
N GLN A 10 4.25 -10.66 0.24
CA GLN A 10 4.31 -11.38 1.51
C GLN A 10 3.52 -12.70 1.47
N ASN A 11 2.39 -12.75 0.77
CA ASN A 11 1.61 -13.99 0.65
C ASN A 11 2.37 -15.10 -0.10
N ILE A 12 3.30 -14.77 -1.01
CA ILE A 12 4.14 -15.74 -1.72
C ILE A 12 5.14 -16.38 -0.75
N ILE A 13 5.69 -15.61 0.18
CA ILE A 13 6.53 -16.14 1.26
C ILE A 13 5.71 -17.09 2.14
N GLY A 14 4.46 -16.73 2.45
CA GLY A 14 3.52 -17.60 3.15
C GLY A 14 3.28 -18.93 2.42
N LEU A 15 3.07 -18.89 1.09
CA LEU A 15 2.92 -20.09 0.27
C LEU A 15 4.15 -21.00 0.31
N GLN A 16 5.34 -20.41 0.24
CA GLN A 16 6.62 -21.13 0.32
C GLN A 16 6.78 -21.78 1.70
N LEU A 17 6.50 -21.04 2.78
CA LEU A 17 6.58 -21.54 4.15
C LEU A 17 5.62 -22.71 4.40
N GLN A 18 4.43 -22.66 3.79
CA GLN A 18 3.40 -23.71 3.87
C GLN A 18 3.69 -24.92 2.94
N GLY A 19 4.74 -24.86 2.11
CA GLY A 19 5.08 -25.92 1.16
C GLY A 19 4.11 -26.02 -0.02
N HIS A 20 3.34 -24.97 -0.32
CA HIS A 20 2.43 -24.92 -1.47
C HIS A 20 3.14 -24.57 -2.78
N ILE A 21 4.27 -23.87 -2.68
CA ILE A 21 5.18 -23.59 -3.78
C ILE A 21 6.60 -23.98 -3.37
N ASN A 22 7.51 -24.03 -4.35
CA ASN A 22 8.92 -24.31 -4.11
C ASN A 22 9.80 -23.34 -4.91
N LEU A 23 10.06 -22.19 -4.32
CA LEU A 23 11.07 -21.23 -4.73
C LEU A 23 12.44 -21.69 -4.21
N SER A 24 13.46 -21.48 -5.04
CA SER A 24 14.86 -21.76 -4.71
C SER A 24 15.73 -20.59 -5.13
N LYS A 25 16.98 -20.55 -4.65
CA LYS A 25 17.99 -19.68 -5.23
C LYS A 25 18.17 -19.98 -6.71
N ARG A 26 18.37 -18.93 -7.51
CA ARG A 26 18.45 -18.98 -8.97
C ARG A 26 19.57 -18.07 -9.46
N ASP A 27 20.19 -18.45 -10.57
CA ASP A 27 21.23 -17.65 -11.24
C ASP A 27 20.67 -16.83 -12.41
N ASP A 28 19.48 -17.19 -12.89
CA ASP A 28 18.82 -16.57 -14.05
C ASP A 28 17.84 -15.43 -13.68
N LEU A 29 17.58 -15.22 -12.39
CA LEU A 29 16.80 -14.10 -11.85
C LEU A 29 17.20 -13.81 -10.40
N LYS A 30 16.83 -12.63 -9.89
CA LYS A 30 16.97 -12.27 -8.47
C LYS A 30 15.59 -12.13 -7.83
N TRP A 31 15.37 -12.84 -6.71
CA TRP A 31 14.20 -12.61 -5.86
C TRP A 31 14.38 -11.34 -5.06
N VAL A 32 13.35 -10.52 -4.98
CA VAL A 32 13.41 -9.20 -4.36
C VAL A 32 12.31 -9.04 -3.32
N TYR A 33 12.68 -8.49 -2.17
CA TYR A 33 11.76 -8.05 -1.12
C TYR A 33 12.07 -6.60 -0.72
N SER A 34 11.31 -6.00 0.19
CA SER A 34 11.56 -4.62 0.69
C SER A 34 11.17 -4.46 2.15
N LYS A 35 11.32 -3.25 2.70
CA LYS A 35 10.87 -2.90 4.07
C LYS A 35 9.36 -3.11 4.31
N GLU A 36 8.54 -3.12 3.25
CA GLU A 36 7.10 -3.48 3.36
C GLU A 36 6.92 -4.88 3.96
N HIS A 37 7.80 -5.81 3.61
CA HIS A 37 7.81 -7.15 4.17
C HIS A 37 8.11 -7.13 5.67
N PHE A 38 9.06 -6.29 6.09
CA PHE A 38 9.43 -6.19 7.49
C PHE A 38 8.32 -5.59 8.35
N ALA A 39 7.57 -4.63 7.82
CA ALA A 39 6.38 -4.10 8.49
C ALA A 39 5.32 -5.20 8.74
N GLU A 40 5.19 -6.16 7.83
CA GLU A 40 4.30 -7.33 8.01
C GLU A 40 4.90 -8.40 8.93
N ILE A 41 6.17 -8.72 8.75
CA ILE A 41 6.91 -9.72 9.53
C ILE A 41 6.96 -9.32 11.01
N LYS A 42 7.14 -8.03 11.33
CA LYS A 42 7.10 -7.49 12.70
C LYS A 42 5.78 -7.78 13.42
N ARG A 43 4.68 -7.91 12.68
CA ARG A 43 3.34 -8.18 13.23
C ARG A 43 3.02 -9.67 13.34
N ALA A 44 3.89 -10.55 12.86
CA ALA A 44 3.69 -12.00 12.91
C ALA A 44 4.19 -12.59 14.24
N ASP A 45 3.60 -13.72 14.66
CA ASP A 45 3.98 -14.40 15.90
C ASP A 45 5.40 -15.01 15.84
N ASP A 46 5.83 -15.46 14.65
CA ASP A 46 7.15 -16.09 14.42
C ASP A 46 7.88 -15.41 13.23
N PRO A 47 8.43 -14.19 13.40
CA PRO A 47 9.10 -13.43 12.35
C PRO A 47 10.21 -14.22 11.63
N GLU A 48 10.99 -15.00 12.38
CA GLU A 48 12.16 -15.73 11.89
C GLU A 48 11.82 -16.70 10.77
N LYS A 49 10.62 -17.31 10.79
CA LYS A 49 10.19 -18.26 9.75
C LYS A 49 10.12 -17.62 8.36
N TYR A 50 9.70 -16.36 8.29
CA TYR A 50 9.60 -15.62 7.03
C TYR A 50 10.99 -15.15 6.56
N LEU A 51 11.83 -14.69 7.48
CA LEU A 51 13.23 -14.33 7.19
C LEU A 51 14.03 -15.54 6.70
N ASP A 52 13.77 -16.71 7.28
CA ASP A 52 14.36 -17.98 6.85
C ASP A 52 14.02 -18.31 5.40
N VAL A 53 12.77 -18.08 4.98
CA VAL A 53 12.34 -18.28 3.59
C VAL A 53 13.10 -17.33 2.67
N LEU A 54 13.12 -16.03 2.99
CA LEU A 54 13.86 -15.02 2.20
C LEU A 54 15.34 -15.39 2.07
N ASN A 55 15.96 -15.83 3.15
CA ASN A 55 17.37 -16.20 3.18
C ASN A 55 17.64 -17.48 2.34
N LYS A 56 16.79 -18.51 2.47
CA LYS A 56 16.93 -19.79 1.73
C LYS A 56 16.78 -19.62 0.22
N ILE A 57 15.89 -18.73 -0.23
CA ILE A 57 15.73 -18.45 -1.66
C ILE A 57 16.79 -17.47 -2.19
N GLY A 58 17.64 -16.91 -1.31
CA GLY A 58 18.64 -15.92 -1.69
C GLY A 58 18.02 -14.60 -2.15
N ALA A 59 16.92 -14.18 -1.52
CA ALA A 59 16.27 -12.92 -1.85
C ALA A 59 17.12 -11.72 -1.39
N ILE A 60 17.06 -10.64 -2.16
CA ILE A 60 17.85 -9.42 -1.95
C ILE A 60 16.89 -8.26 -1.67
N MET A 61 17.25 -7.39 -0.73
CA MET A 61 16.40 -6.25 -0.39
C MET A 61 16.50 -5.16 -1.46
N LEU A 62 15.35 -4.66 -1.91
CA LEU A 62 15.20 -3.44 -2.69
C LEU A 62 14.83 -2.29 -1.77
N GLU A 63 15.54 -1.18 -1.91
CA GLU A 63 15.34 0.04 -1.14
C GLU A 63 15.26 1.23 -2.07
N LEU A 64 14.30 2.13 -1.82
CA LEU A 64 14.22 3.41 -2.52
C LEU A 64 15.34 4.33 -2.04
N ILE A 65 15.98 5.03 -2.97
CA ILE A 65 17.01 6.01 -2.64
C ILE A 65 16.34 7.30 -2.17
N LEU A 66 16.83 7.84 -1.07
CA LEU A 66 16.43 9.14 -0.54
C LEU A 66 17.55 10.16 -0.77
N ASP A 67 17.18 11.42 -1.03
CA ASP A 67 18.12 12.54 -1.09
C ASP A 67 18.53 13.03 0.32
N GLU A 68 19.36 14.07 0.38
CA GLU A 68 19.79 14.68 1.65
C GLU A 68 18.65 15.29 2.49
N ASN A 69 17.47 15.50 1.88
CA ASN A 69 16.26 16.01 2.53
C ASN A 69 15.26 14.89 2.85
N TRP A 70 15.68 13.61 2.77
CA TRP A 70 14.86 12.43 3.01
C TRP A 70 13.70 12.27 2.02
N LYS A 71 13.80 12.87 0.82
CA LYS A 71 12.82 12.74 -0.25
C LYS A 71 13.17 11.59 -1.17
N ILE A 72 12.17 10.86 -1.65
CA ILE A 72 12.35 9.76 -2.61
C ILE A 72 12.85 10.33 -3.94
N THR A 73 14.00 9.85 -4.41
CA THR A 73 14.61 10.35 -5.66
C THR A 73 13.96 9.79 -6.93
N GLY A 74 13.16 8.73 -6.79
CA GLY A 74 12.61 7.96 -7.91
C GLY A 74 13.55 6.84 -8.39
N GLU A 75 14.67 6.63 -7.71
CA GLU A 75 15.58 5.51 -7.95
C GLU A 75 15.49 4.46 -6.82
N ALA A 76 15.90 3.23 -7.13
CA ALA A 76 15.97 2.15 -6.18
C ALA A 76 17.30 1.41 -6.29
N ARG A 77 17.77 0.86 -5.18
CA ARG A 77 19.02 0.09 -5.08
C ARG A 77 18.77 -1.28 -4.45
N LEU A 78 19.65 -2.23 -4.79
CA LEU A 78 19.71 -3.53 -4.13
C LEU A 78 20.74 -3.51 -2.99
N ILE A 79 20.39 -4.09 -1.85
CA ILE A 79 21.29 -4.29 -0.72
C ILE A 79 21.80 -5.73 -0.75
N GLU A 80 22.96 -5.93 -1.39
CA GLU A 80 23.50 -7.27 -1.66
C GLU A 80 24.42 -7.80 -0.55
N ASP A 81 24.96 -6.91 0.29
CA ASP A 81 25.98 -7.25 1.29
C ASP A 81 25.40 -7.69 2.64
N LEU A 82 24.08 -7.71 2.79
CA LEU A 82 23.39 -8.05 4.04
C LEU A 82 22.37 -9.17 3.82
N THR A 83 22.27 -10.06 4.80
CA THR A 83 21.24 -11.09 4.86
C THR A 83 19.87 -10.50 5.21
N PRO A 84 18.75 -11.22 4.95
CA PRO A 84 17.44 -10.79 5.40
C PRO A 84 17.33 -10.59 6.91
N PHE A 85 18.07 -11.35 7.71
CA PHE A 85 18.11 -11.19 9.16
C PHE A 85 18.80 -9.89 9.59
N GLU A 86 19.97 -9.57 9.01
CA GLU A 86 20.69 -8.32 9.32
C GLU A 86 19.89 -7.10 8.87
N ASN A 87 19.30 -7.15 7.67
CA ASN A 87 18.42 -6.09 7.18
C ASN A 87 17.18 -5.89 8.08
N TYR A 88 16.60 -6.98 8.58
CA TYR A 88 15.45 -6.91 9.50
C TYR A 88 15.85 -6.30 10.85
N GLN A 89 16.99 -6.70 11.41
CA GLN A 89 17.48 -6.12 12.66
C GLN A 89 17.74 -4.62 12.50
N ASN A 90 18.41 -4.21 11.42
CA ASN A 90 18.62 -2.78 11.11
C ASN A 90 17.29 -2.01 11.00
N TYR A 91 16.25 -2.64 10.43
CA TYR A 91 14.91 -2.04 10.37
C TYR A 91 14.26 -1.89 11.75
N ILE A 92 14.34 -2.93 12.60
CA ILE A 92 13.78 -2.89 13.96
C ILE A 92 14.50 -1.86 14.83
N ASP A 93 15.82 -1.78 14.74
CA ASP A 93 16.61 -0.78 15.47
C ASP A 93 16.21 0.64 15.02
N ALA A 94 16.15 0.88 13.71
CA ALA A 94 15.81 2.20 13.16
C ALA A 94 14.41 2.69 13.56
N ILE A 95 13.40 1.81 13.62
CA ILE A 95 12.04 2.18 14.04
C ILE A 95 11.86 2.14 15.57
N GLY A 96 12.81 1.56 16.30
CA GLY A 96 12.81 1.51 17.76
C GLY A 96 13.42 2.76 18.40
N ASP A 97 14.27 3.48 17.66
CA ASP A 97 14.97 4.68 18.14
C ASP A 97 14.02 5.84 18.47
N VAL A 98 12.88 5.92 17.79
CA VAL A 98 11.89 7.00 17.97
C VAL A 98 10.49 6.41 18.06
N GLU A 99 9.80 6.69 19.17
CA GLU A 99 8.41 6.29 19.35
C GLU A 99 7.50 7.13 18.43
N PHE A 100 7.01 6.49 17.36
CA PHE A 100 6.11 7.09 16.38
C PHE A 100 4.88 6.21 16.16
N ASP A 101 3.69 6.78 16.34
CA ASP A 101 2.44 6.11 16.00
C ASP A 101 2.16 6.15 14.49
N GLU A 102 2.53 5.07 13.79
CA GLU A 102 2.25 4.87 12.36
C GLU A 102 0.74 4.68 12.03
N THR A 103 -0.12 4.60 13.05
CA THR A 103 -1.57 4.40 12.92
C THR A 103 -2.37 5.68 13.10
N ILE A 104 -1.71 6.81 13.35
CA ILE A 104 -2.36 8.07 13.67
C ILE A 104 -3.42 8.50 12.64
N PHE A 105 -3.18 8.25 11.35
CA PHE A 105 -4.10 8.59 10.25
C PHE A 105 -5.04 7.44 9.84
N ASP A 106 -5.01 6.29 10.51
CA ASP A 106 -5.90 5.16 10.23
C ASP A 106 -7.39 5.53 10.35
N PRO A 107 -7.84 6.31 11.36
CA PRO A 107 -9.24 6.76 11.45
C PRO A 107 -9.68 7.53 10.21
N PHE A 108 -8.85 8.46 9.73
CA PHE A 108 -9.14 9.23 8.52
C PHE A 108 -9.24 8.32 7.29
N GLN A 109 -8.25 7.45 7.07
CA GLN A 109 -8.23 6.57 5.91
C GLN A 109 -9.44 5.61 5.90
N VAL A 110 -9.82 5.10 7.07
CA VAL A 110 -11.00 4.23 7.19
C VAL A 110 -12.31 5.01 6.99
N TRP A 111 -12.37 6.25 7.50
CA TRP A 111 -13.52 7.14 7.32
C TRP A 111 -13.82 7.41 5.86
N VAL A 112 -12.81 7.83 5.07
CA VAL A 112 -13.01 8.13 3.63
C VAL A 112 -13.42 6.91 2.81
N ASN A 113 -13.18 5.70 3.32
CA ASN A 113 -13.61 4.43 2.72
C ASN A 113 -15.04 3.98 3.14
N GLY A 114 -15.70 4.77 3.99
CA GLY A 114 -17.03 4.51 4.53
C GLY A 114 -17.08 3.48 5.64
N GLY A 115 -16.04 3.44 6.48
CA GLY A 115 -16.03 2.73 7.74
C GLY A 115 -15.65 3.64 8.90
N GLY A 116 -15.26 3.02 10.02
CA GLY A 116 -14.75 3.74 11.19
C GLY A 116 -15.85 4.43 12.00
N ASP A 117 -15.42 5.04 13.10
CA ASP A 117 -16.29 5.73 14.07
C ASP A 117 -15.86 7.20 14.19
N GLU A 118 -16.79 8.08 14.54
CA GLU A 118 -16.51 9.51 14.72
C GLU A 118 -15.50 9.78 15.84
N GLY A 119 -15.53 8.98 16.91
CA GLY A 119 -14.69 9.19 18.10
C GLY A 119 -13.20 9.23 17.77
N PRO A 120 -12.62 8.15 17.21
CA PRO A 120 -11.23 8.14 16.78
C PRO A 120 -10.87 9.24 15.77
N LEU A 121 -11.81 9.69 14.95
CA LEU A 121 -11.58 10.79 14.00
C LEU A 121 -11.52 12.15 14.71
N LYS A 122 -12.37 12.39 15.72
CA LYS A 122 -12.35 13.61 16.56
C LYS A 122 -11.05 13.74 17.36
N GLU A 123 -10.46 12.62 17.75
CA GLU A 123 -9.18 12.58 18.47
C GLU A 123 -7.96 12.81 17.55
N LEU A 124 -8.12 12.78 16.23
CA LEU A 124 -7.02 12.82 15.26
C LEU A 124 -6.13 14.05 15.43
N SER A 125 -6.72 15.24 15.59
CA SER A 125 -5.97 16.49 15.70
C SER A 125 -5.16 16.57 17.00
N ASP A 126 -5.72 16.07 18.11
CA ASP A 126 -5.06 16.00 19.41
C ASP A 126 -3.94 14.97 19.39
N ASN A 127 -4.20 13.79 18.85
CA ASN A 127 -3.18 12.74 18.68
C ASN A 127 -2.02 13.25 17.81
N PHE A 128 -2.32 13.93 16.69
CA PHE A 128 -1.31 14.53 15.83
C PHE A 128 -0.48 15.59 16.55
N ALA A 129 -1.13 16.52 17.25
CA ALA A 129 -0.45 17.54 18.04
C ALA A 129 0.48 16.93 19.09
N ASN A 130 0.00 15.92 19.83
CA ASN A 130 0.77 15.22 20.85
C ASN A 130 1.98 14.49 20.25
N GLN A 131 1.80 13.79 19.12
CA GLN A 131 2.89 13.09 18.45
C GLN A 131 3.98 14.06 17.98
N VAL A 132 3.62 15.21 17.40
CA VAL A 132 4.61 16.22 16.97
C VAL A 132 5.37 16.79 18.18
N LEU A 133 4.68 17.09 19.29
CA LEU A 133 5.33 17.55 20.52
C LEU A 133 6.28 16.49 21.08
N GLN A 134 5.89 15.22 21.10
CA GLN A 134 6.73 14.12 21.57
C GLN A 134 7.98 13.96 20.70
N LEU A 135 7.83 13.94 19.37
CA LEU A 135 8.96 13.82 18.43
C LEU A 135 9.97 14.97 18.54
N THR A 136 9.49 16.16 18.90
CA THR A 136 10.32 17.37 18.96
C THR A 136 10.86 17.66 20.36
N SER A 137 10.40 16.92 21.39
CA SER A 137 10.74 17.05 22.83
C SER A 137 12.23 17.22 23.13
N ASN A 138 13.07 16.47 22.42
CA ASN A 138 14.51 16.40 22.68
C ASN A 138 15.35 17.16 21.64
N LEU A 139 14.72 17.90 20.72
CA LEU A 139 15.44 18.65 19.69
C LEU A 139 15.84 20.05 20.19
N PRO A 140 17.00 20.60 19.76
CA PRO A 140 17.49 21.90 20.21
C PRO A 140 16.66 23.11 19.74
N TYR A 141 15.64 22.88 18.91
CA TYR A 141 14.72 23.91 18.39
C TYR A 141 13.43 24.04 19.23
N HIS A 142 13.43 23.47 20.44
CA HIS A 142 12.18 23.18 21.13
C HIS A 142 11.79 24.23 22.18
N THR A 143 10.68 24.89 21.92
CA THR A 143 9.38 24.55 22.55
C THR A 143 8.33 25.58 22.14
N THR A 144 8.65 26.88 22.19
CA THR A 144 7.67 27.93 21.88
C THR A 144 7.26 27.97 20.42
N GLU A 145 8.21 27.90 19.47
CA GLU A 145 7.89 27.98 18.04
C GLU A 145 7.04 26.79 17.58
N MET A 146 7.45 25.56 17.90
CA MET A 146 6.71 24.36 17.54
C MET A 146 5.33 24.33 18.20
N THR A 147 5.24 24.66 19.50
CA THR A 147 3.95 24.78 20.20
C THR A 147 3.05 25.83 19.54
N ASN A 148 3.60 26.96 19.11
CA ASN A 148 2.83 27.99 18.42
C ASN A 148 2.36 27.54 17.03
N LYS A 149 3.19 26.81 16.27
CA LYS A 149 2.78 26.22 14.98
C LYS A 149 1.66 25.21 15.15
N ILE A 150 1.77 24.31 16.13
CA ILE A 150 0.72 23.33 16.45
C ILE A 150 -0.57 24.05 16.87
N ARG A 151 -0.47 25.06 17.74
CA ARG A 151 -1.63 25.86 18.17
C ARG A 151 -2.30 26.57 17.00
N ALA A 152 -1.54 26.98 15.99
CA ALA A 152 -2.07 27.63 14.79
C ALA A 152 -2.76 26.62 13.83
N ILE A 153 -2.19 25.42 13.65
CA ILE A 153 -2.71 24.41 12.71
C ILE A 153 -3.90 23.66 13.29
N LYS A 154 -3.93 23.44 14.62
CA LYS A 154 -4.95 22.61 15.26
C LYS A 154 -6.39 23.04 14.94
N PRO A 155 -6.78 24.33 15.01
CA PRO A 155 -8.13 24.75 14.65
C PRO A 155 -8.52 24.45 13.19
N GLU A 156 -7.57 24.55 12.26
CA GLU A 156 -7.81 24.22 10.85
C GLU A 156 -8.03 22.70 10.67
N PHE A 157 -7.25 21.90 11.38
CA PHE A 157 -7.41 20.44 11.40
C PHE A 157 -8.74 20.04 12.07
N ASP A 158 -9.10 20.63 13.20
CA ASP A 158 -10.38 20.41 13.88
C ASP A 158 -11.55 20.74 12.94
N SER A 159 -11.48 21.89 12.24
CA SER A 159 -12.50 22.27 11.25
C SER A 159 -12.60 21.26 10.11
N MET A 160 -11.48 20.76 9.59
CA MET A 160 -11.47 19.72 8.55
C MET A 160 -12.14 18.43 9.05
N VAL A 161 -11.87 18.03 10.29
CA VAL A 161 -12.48 16.84 10.92
C VAL A 161 -13.99 17.04 11.09
N ASP A 162 -14.42 18.19 11.59
CA ASP A 162 -15.85 18.51 11.75
C ASP A 162 -16.59 18.53 10.41
N ASP A 163 -15.95 19.04 9.36
CA ASP A 163 -16.48 19.01 7.99
C ASP A 163 -16.61 17.57 7.47
N LEU A 164 -15.61 16.71 7.70
CA LEU A 164 -15.67 15.29 7.32
C LEU A 164 -16.81 14.55 8.04
N ILE A 165 -17.03 14.86 9.32
CA ILE A 165 -18.07 14.24 10.13
C ILE A 165 -19.45 14.70 9.70
N SER A 166 -19.62 16.01 9.50
CA SER A 166 -20.92 16.59 9.11
C SER A 166 -21.39 16.13 7.72
N ASN A 167 -20.46 15.90 6.78
CA ASN A 167 -20.77 15.32 5.47
C ASN A 167 -21.02 13.80 5.52
N GLY A 168 -20.60 13.14 6.60
CA GLY A 168 -20.68 11.69 6.77
C GLY A 168 -19.71 10.93 5.87
N ASN A 169 -19.79 9.60 5.93
CA ASN A 169 -18.89 8.68 5.23
C ASN A 169 -19.62 7.68 4.32
N ASP A 170 -20.79 8.04 3.77
CA ASP A 170 -21.53 7.12 2.89
C ASP A 170 -20.81 6.94 1.55
N ILE A 171 -20.00 5.88 1.48
CA ILE A 171 -19.21 5.53 0.30
C ILE A 171 -20.05 5.34 -0.96
N LYS A 172 -21.34 4.97 -0.86
CA LYS A 172 -22.21 4.87 -2.03
C LYS A 172 -22.57 6.26 -2.56
N LYS A 173 -22.85 7.22 -1.67
CA LYS A 173 -23.07 8.62 -2.05
C LYS A 173 -21.80 9.22 -2.65
N THR A 174 -20.63 8.96 -2.07
CA THR A 174 -19.35 9.40 -2.62
C THR A 174 -19.13 8.87 -4.05
N ARG A 175 -19.35 7.57 -4.29
CA ARG A 175 -19.23 6.98 -5.63
C ARG A 175 -20.25 7.53 -6.62
N ALA A 176 -21.50 7.72 -6.19
CA ALA A 176 -22.52 8.35 -7.02
C ALA A 176 -22.15 9.80 -7.40
N ALA A 177 -21.55 10.56 -6.48
CA ALA A 177 -21.06 11.91 -6.74
C ALA A 177 -19.92 11.95 -7.78
N PHE A 178 -19.15 10.86 -7.91
CA PHE A 178 -18.18 10.64 -8.98
C PHE A 178 -18.76 9.98 -10.24
N GLY A 179 -20.09 9.91 -10.36
CA GLY A 179 -20.79 9.38 -11.54
C GLY A 179 -21.05 7.87 -11.52
N ASP A 180 -20.65 7.14 -10.46
CA ASP A 180 -20.78 5.68 -10.37
C ASP A 180 -22.02 5.21 -9.58
N GLU A 181 -23.21 5.67 -9.97
CA GLU A 181 -24.47 5.35 -9.27
C GLU A 181 -24.76 3.83 -9.19
N LYS A 182 -24.30 3.07 -10.19
CA LYS A 182 -24.60 1.63 -10.34
C LYS A 182 -23.44 0.72 -9.95
N GLY A 183 -22.32 1.25 -9.45
CA GLY A 183 -21.15 0.43 -9.09
C GLY A 183 -20.41 -0.15 -10.30
N SER A 184 -20.53 0.49 -11.46
CA SER A 184 -19.91 0.12 -12.73
C SER A 184 -18.38 0.14 -12.68
N ILE A 185 -17.76 1.02 -11.89
CA ILE A 185 -16.31 1.08 -11.72
C ILE A 185 -15.77 -0.25 -11.18
N GLY A 186 -16.50 -0.89 -10.25
CA GLY A 186 -16.12 -2.20 -9.70
C GLY A 186 -16.11 -3.34 -10.73
N CYS A 187 -16.78 -3.15 -11.87
CA CYS A 187 -16.89 -4.11 -12.96
C CYS A 187 -15.94 -3.85 -14.14
N VAL A 188 -15.16 -2.76 -14.11
CA VAL A 188 -14.19 -2.43 -15.16
C VAL A 188 -13.18 -3.57 -15.36
N SER A 189 -12.96 -3.93 -16.61
CA SER A 189 -12.09 -5.04 -17.02
C SER A 189 -11.48 -4.79 -18.40
N GLY A 190 -10.53 -5.63 -18.82
CA GLY A 190 -9.82 -5.46 -20.08
C GLY A 190 -8.56 -4.61 -19.96
N GLU A 191 -8.26 -3.85 -21.01
CA GLU A 191 -7.10 -2.95 -21.15
C GLU A 191 -7.50 -1.49 -20.85
N HIS A 192 -6.52 -0.67 -20.52
CA HIS A 192 -6.66 0.76 -20.21
C HIS A 192 -7.67 1.04 -19.09
N GLN A 193 -7.66 0.21 -18.03
CA GLN A 193 -8.69 0.25 -16.99
C GLN A 193 -8.74 1.60 -16.24
N VAL A 194 -7.60 2.24 -15.98
CA VAL A 194 -7.57 3.59 -15.35
C VAL A 194 -8.24 4.63 -16.25
N ALA A 195 -8.00 4.58 -17.56
CA ALA A 195 -8.63 5.48 -18.52
C ALA A 195 -10.15 5.24 -18.60
N GLN A 196 -10.60 3.98 -18.60
CA GLN A 196 -12.04 3.65 -18.54
C GLN A 196 -12.71 4.18 -17.27
N ILE A 197 -12.01 4.11 -16.12
CA ILE A 197 -12.52 4.69 -14.87
C ILE A 197 -12.57 6.21 -14.97
N TRP A 198 -11.55 6.84 -15.56
CA TRP A 198 -11.52 8.28 -15.78
C TRP A 198 -12.64 8.77 -16.70
N ASP A 199 -13.02 8.00 -17.73
CA ASP A 199 -14.15 8.34 -18.60
C ASP A 199 -15.49 8.41 -17.83
N ILE A 200 -15.63 7.63 -16.75
CA ILE A 200 -16.79 7.67 -15.85
C ILE A 200 -16.76 8.92 -14.96
N ILE A 201 -15.58 9.30 -14.46
CA ILE A 201 -15.39 10.35 -13.44
C ILE A 201 -15.26 11.75 -14.05
N SER A 202 -14.57 11.87 -15.18
CA SER A 202 -14.23 13.15 -15.79
C SER A 202 -15.43 14.08 -16.07
N PRO A 203 -16.66 13.59 -16.39
CA PRO A 203 -17.82 14.47 -16.52
C PRO A 203 -18.19 15.19 -15.22
N THR A 204 -18.04 14.54 -14.06
CA THR A 204 -18.30 15.17 -12.75
C THR A 204 -17.18 16.12 -12.33
N MET A 205 -16.04 16.09 -13.02
CA MET A 205 -14.88 16.95 -12.83
C MET A 205 -14.83 18.13 -13.80
N ALA A 206 -15.83 18.27 -14.69
CA ALA A 206 -15.87 19.33 -15.69
C ALA A 206 -15.77 20.72 -15.03
N GLY A 207 -14.80 21.53 -15.47
CA GLY A 207 -14.56 22.87 -14.94
C GLY A 207 -13.66 22.95 -13.71
N SER A 208 -13.28 21.82 -13.10
CA SER A 208 -12.33 21.81 -11.97
C SER A 208 -10.86 22.05 -12.39
N GLY A 209 -10.54 21.78 -13.66
CA GLY A 209 -9.15 21.78 -14.16
C GLY A 209 -8.32 20.58 -13.69
N ILE A 210 -8.91 19.62 -12.96
CA ILE A 210 -8.23 18.42 -12.45
C ILE A 210 -8.03 17.43 -13.60
N SER A 211 -6.77 17.03 -13.82
CA SER A 211 -6.37 15.99 -14.75
C SER A 211 -6.54 14.58 -14.17
N CYS A 212 -6.48 13.55 -15.03
CA CYS A 212 -6.48 12.15 -14.60
C CYS A 212 -5.28 11.85 -13.67
N ASP A 213 -4.08 12.34 -13.99
CA ASP A 213 -2.89 12.15 -13.16
C ASP A 213 -3.01 12.84 -11.79
N GLN A 214 -3.60 14.04 -11.73
CA GLN A 214 -3.91 14.71 -10.46
C GLN A 214 -4.92 13.92 -9.63
N PHE A 215 -6.01 13.46 -10.26
CA PHE A 215 -7.07 12.74 -9.56
C PHE A 215 -6.59 11.39 -8.99
N PHE A 216 -5.79 10.63 -9.75
CA PHE A 216 -5.22 9.36 -9.31
C PHE A 216 -3.91 9.50 -8.51
N GLY A 217 -3.47 10.73 -8.20
CA GLY A 217 -2.35 11.00 -7.30
C GLY A 217 -0.95 10.84 -7.91
N PHE A 218 -0.82 10.73 -9.23
CA PHE A 218 0.47 10.72 -9.94
C PHE A 218 1.06 12.12 -10.12
N ASP A 219 0.23 13.16 -10.05
CA ASP A 219 0.65 14.55 -10.12
C ASP A 219 -0.17 15.39 -9.13
N PRO A 220 0.00 15.24 -7.80
CA PRO A 220 -0.81 15.97 -6.84
C PRO A 220 -0.66 17.49 -7.00
N ILE A 221 -1.73 18.21 -6.65
CA ILE A 221 -1.78 19.69 -6.72
C ILE A 221 -0.67 20.29 -5.84
N ASP A 222 -0.57 19.80 -4.60
CA ASP A 222 0.56 20.08 -3.73
C ASP A 222 1.56 18.92 -3.79
N LYS A 223 2.72 19.20 -4.40
CA LYS A 223 3.83 18.26 -4.50
C LYS A 223 4.69 18.22 -3.25
N GLN A 224 4.36 18.94 -2.17
CA GLN A 224 5.08 18.89 -0.89
C GLN A 224 6.59 19.14 -1.04
N GLY A 225 6.95 20.06 -1.96
CA GLY A 225 8.33 20.42 -2.29
C GLY A 225 9.07 19.40 -3.17
N TYR A 226 8.41 18.40 -3.74
CA TYR A 226 8.95 17.61 -4.85
C TYR A 226 8.84 18.39 -6.16
N GLU A 227 9.90 18.41 -6.97
CA GLU A 227 9.84 18.93 -8.34
C GLU A 227 9.06 17.96 -9.25
N LEU A 228 9.39 16.67 -9.13
CA LEU A 228 8.70 15.57 -9.79
C LEU A 228 8.15 14.63 -8.73
N TRP A 229 6.86 14.31 -8.83
CA TRP A 229 6.22 13.42 -7.87
C TRP A 229 6.76 11.98 -8.01
N PRO A 230 7.25 11.35 -6.91
CA PRO A 230 7.80 10.01 -6.99
C PRO A 230 6.78 8.96 -7.45
N LEU A 231 7.21 8.08 -8.34
CA LEU A 231 6.36 7.01 -8.88
C LEU A 231 5.73 6.15 -7.77
N TYR A 232 6.53 5.80 -6.76
CA TYR A 232 6.07 5.04 -5.59
C TYR A 232 4.86 5.70 -4.91
N LEU A 233 4.95 7.00 -4.61
CA LEU A 233 3.88 7.74 -3.93
C LEU A 233 2.65 7.86 -4.84
N GLY A 234 2.85 8.04 -6.15
CA GLY A 234 1.76 8.03 -7.13
C GLY A 234 1.01 6.70 -7.18
N ILE A 235 1.73 5.57 -7.14
CA ILE A 235 1.12 4.23 -7.10
C ILE A 235 0.33 4.02 -5.80
N VAL A 236 0.88 4.42 -4.65
CA VAL A 236 0.19 4.31 -3.35
C VAL A 236 -1.08 5.17 -3.34
N GLY A 237 -0.99 6.42 -3.81
CA GLY A 237 -2.14 7.32 -3.95
C GLY A 237 -3.21 6.78 -4.89
N CYS A 238 -2.81 6.25 -6.05
CA CYS A 238 -3.72 5.66 -7.02
C CYS A 238 -4.48 4.47 -6.43
N ASN A 239 -3.80 3.62 -5.65
CA ASN A 239 -4.45 2.55 -4.91
C ASN A 239 -5.51 3.13 -3.95
N ALA A 240 -5.17 4.11 -3.11
CA ALA A 240 -6.14 4.71 -2.19
C ALA A 240 -7.41 5.24 -2.91
N VAL A 241 -7.24 5.89 -4.06
CA VAL A 241 -8.35 6.36 -4.90
C VAL A 241 -9.18 5.18 -5.46
N MET A 242 -8.54 4.11 -5.93
CA MET A 242 -9.25 2.91 -6.41
C MET A 242 -10.12 2.26 -5.32
N ASP A 243 -9.67 2.28 -4.06
CA ASP A 243 -10.48 1.76 -2.93
C ASP A 243 -11.75 2.61 -2.70
N ILE A 244 -11.61 3.93 -2.73
CA ILE A 244 -12.72 4.89 -2.62
C ILE A 244 -13.73 4.64 -3.74
N LEU A 245 -13.26 4.55 -4.99
CA LEU A 245 -14.11 4.34 -6.16
C LEU A 245 -14.71 2.94 -6.25
N GLY A 246 -14.11 1.94 -5.59
CA GLY A 246 -14.60 0.57 -5.60
C GLY A 246 -13.96 -0.35 -6.65
N PHE A 247 -12.93 0.11 -7.36
CA PHE A 247 -12.21 -0.73 -8.31
C PHE A 247 -11.29 -1.72 -7.59
N GLN A 248 -11.63 -3.02 -7.66
CA GLN A 248 -10.93 -4.07 -6.90
C GLN A 248 -10.77 -3.72 -5.39
N ALA A 249 -11.72 -2.96 -4.83
CA ALA A 249 -11.59 -2.45 -3.47
C ALA A 249 -11.70 -3.55 -2.41
N GLU A 250 -10.89 -3.41 -1.36
CA GLU A 250 -10.84 -4.30 -0.21
C GLU A 250 -11.92 -3.94 0.82
N LYS A 251 -12.81 -4.86 1.23
CA LYS A 251 -13.71 -4.59 2.38
C LYS A 251 -12.94 -4.29 3.68
N LYS A 252 -11.67 -4.68 3.74
CA LYS A 252 -10.76 -4.43 4.86
C LYS A 252 -10.43 -2.94 5.03
N CYS A 253 -10.52 -2.11 3.97
CA CYS A 253 -10.25 -0.68 4.07
C CYS A 253 -11.25 0.07 4.97
N ARG A 254 -12.37 -0.56 5.34
CA ARG A 254 -13.40 -0.03 6.24
C ARG A 254 -13.21 -0.42 7.70
N LYS A 255 -12.10 -1.08 8.03
CA LYS A 255 -11.81 -1.61 9.37
C LYS A 255 -10.46 -1.08 9.85
N ILE A 256 -10.47 -0.31 10.94
CA ILE A 256 -9.24 0.20 11.59
C ILE A 256 -8.23 -0.92 11.84
N SER A 257 -8.68 -2.06 12.40
CA SER A 257 -7.80 -3.20 12.68
C SER A 257 -7.22 -3.91 11.45
N LYS A 258 -7.58 -3.52 10.22
CA LYS A 258 -7.13 -4.17 8.99
C LYS A 258 -6.59 -3.21 7.93
N ILE A 259 -6.67 -1.89 8.11
CA ILE A 259 -6.27 -0.90 7.11
C ILE A 259 -4.78 -0.98 6.76
N HIS A 260 -3.92 -1.36 7.71
CA HIS A 260 -2.50 -1.62 7.46
C HIS A 260 -2.24 -2.66 6.37
N ASN A 261 -3.11 -3.67 6.20
CA ASN A 261 -2.94 -4.66 5.12
C ASN A 261 -3.16 -4.02 3.75
N VAL A 262 -4.13 -3.10 3.65
CA VAL A 262 -4.41 -2.37 2.41
C VAL A 262 -3.26 -1.42 2.06
N ARG A 263 -2.64 -0.78 3.07
CA ARG A 263 -1.43 0.02 2.89
C ARG A 263 -0.26 -0.85 2.41
N SER A 264 -0.05 -2.01 3.02
CA SER A 264 0.96 -2.99 2.62
C SER A 264 0.80 -3.41 1.16
N ASP A 265 -0.40 -3.80 0.73
CA ASP A 265 -0.67 -4.20 -0.66
C ASP A 265 -0.28 -3.07 -1.64
N ALA A 266 -0.62 -1.82 -1.32
CA ALA A 266 -0.23 -0.67 -2.13
C ALA A 266 1.28 -0.45 -2.15
N GLY A 267 1.96 -0.63 -1.02
CA GLY A 267 3.42 -0.60 -0.89
C GLY A 267 4.11 -1.66 -1.75
N HIS A 268 3.63 -2.91 -1.72
CA HIS A 268 4.12 -4.00 -2.58
C HIS A 268 3.96 -3.66 -4.07
N ILE A 269 2.80 -3.13 -4.49
CA ILE A 269 2.60 -2.68 -5.89
C ILE A 269 3.59 -1.54 -6.23
N GLY A 270 3.82 -0.61 -5.29
CA GLY A 270 4.77 0.49 -5.46
C GLY A 270 6.21 0.00 -5.64
N MET A 271 6.66 -0.93 -4.81
CA MET A 271 8.01 -1.50 -4.88
C MET A 271 8.19 -2.43 -6.10
N GLY A 272 7.15 -3.19 -6.45
CA GLY A 272 7.15 -4.03 -7.64
C GLY A 272 7.41 -3.27 -8.94
N ALA A 273 7.03 -2.00 -9.02
CA ALA A 273 7.21 -1.16 -10.22
C ALA A 273 8.68 -0.94 -10.63
N TYR A 274 9.63 -1.18 -9.72
CA TYR A 274 11.07 -1.12 -9.98
C TYR A 274 11.66 -2.47 -10.42
N CYS A 275 10.83 -3.50 -10.56
CA CYS A 275 11.23 -4.86 -10.89
C CYS A 275 10.74 -5.27 -12.29
N SER A 276 11.25 -6.39 -12.80
CA SER A 276 10.76 -6.99 -14.05
C SER A 276 9.40 -7.67 -13.87
N ALA A 277 9.11 -8.20 -12.68
CA ALA A 277 7.83 -8.79 -12.33
C ALA A 277 7.49 -8.65 -10.84
N ILE A 278 6.20 -8.75 -10.52
CA ILE A 278 5.67 -8.91 -9.16
C ILE A 278 4.81 -10.19 -9.08
N LEU A 279 5.09 -11.04 -8.09
CA LEU A 279 4.31 -12.26 -7.82
C LEU A 279 3.37 -12.04 -6.63
N SER A 280 2.11 -12.44 -6.75
CA SER A 280 1.14 -12.43 -5.64
C SER A 280 0.09 -13.52 -5.83
N GLU A 281 -0.42 -14.08 -4.72
CA GLU A 281 -1.64 -14.91 -4.71
C GLU A 281 -2.92 -14.04 -4.71
N ASP A 282 -2.81 -12.75 -4.37
CA ASP A 282 -3.95 -11.85 -4.32
C ASP A 282 -4.35 -11.35 -5.71
N LYS A 283 -5.47 -11.86 -6.21
CA LYS A 283 -6.04 -11.47 -7.51
C LYS A 283 -6.38 -9.97 -7.60
N ARG A 284 -6.76 -9.32 -6.49
CA ARG A 284 -7.03 -7.87 -6.49
C ARG A 284 -5.73 -7.09 -6.63
N LEU A 285 -4.69 -7.46 -5.88
CA LEU A 285 -3.36 -6.85 -5.99
C LEU A 285 -2.85 -6.93 -7.42
N VAL A 286 -2.85 -8.13 -8.02
CA VAL A 286 -2.37 -8.34 -9.40
C VAL A 286 -3.16 -7.50 -10.41
N LYS A 287 -4.49 -7.41 -10.25
CA LYS A 287 -5.33 -6.60 -11.14
C LYS A 287 -5.07 -5.10 -11.00
N ARG A 288 -4.88 -4.61 -9.77
CA ARG A 288 -4.55 -3.20 -9.50
C ARG A 288 -3.17 -2.86 -10.05
N ALA A 289 -2.17 -3.70 -9.78
CA ALA A 289 -0.83 -3.58 -10.34
C ALA A 289 -0.89 -3.52 -11.88
N LYS A 290 -1.64 -4.42 -12.52
CA LYS A 290 -1.78 -4.42 -13.99
C LYS A 290 -2.39 -3.11 -14.50
N ALA A 291 -3.50 -2.66 -13.93
CA ALA A 291 -4.16 -1.43 -14.35
C ALA A 291 -3.26 -0.19 -14.19
N ILE A 292 -2.53 -0.12 -13.07
CA ILE A 292 -1.63 1.00 -12.76
C ILE A 292 -0.40 0.98 -13.68
N TYR A 293 0.23 -0.19 -13.84
CA TYR A 293 1.43 -0.33 -14.65
C TYR A 293 1.15 -0.06 -16.12
N GLU A 294 0.01 -0.53 -16.64
CA GLU A 294 -0.44 -0.19 -17.98
C GLU A 294 -0.64 1.32 -18.16
N TYR A 295 -1.32 1.98 -17.20
CA TYR A 295 -1.59 3.42 -17.28
C TYR A 295 -0.32 4.27 -17.27
N LYS A 296 0.68 3.91 -16.45
CA LYS A 296 1.97 4.63 -16.37
C LYS A 296 3.06 4.06 -17.28
N ASN A 297 2.71 3.12 -18.16
CA ASN A 297 3.64 2.45 -19.07
C ASN A 297 4.88 1.85 -18.35
N ILE A 298 4.64 1.20 -17.22
CA ILE A 298 5.65 0.51 -16.40
C ILE A 298 5.85 -0.90 -16.97
N GLY A 299 7.11 -1.27 -17.24
CA GLY A 299 7.47 -2.55 -17.86
C GLY A 299 7.39 -3.79 -16.95
N THR A 300 6.97 -3.63 -15.69
CA THR A 300 6.80 -4.72 -14.73
C THR A 300 5.62 -5.59 -15.09
N SER A 301 5.79 -6.92 -15.04
CA SER A 301 4.72 -7.89 -15.24
C SER A 301 4.10 -8.37 -13.91
N PRO A 302 2.81 -8.10 -13.64
CA PRO A 302 2.10 -8.68 -12.51
C PRO A 302 1.68 -10.12 -12.80
N ILE A 303 2.04 -11.05 -11.91
CA ILE A 303 1.81 -12.48 -12.09
C ILE A 303 1.01 -13.02 -10.92
N LEU A 304 -0.16 -13.59 -11.22
CA LEU A 304 -1.00 -14.29 -10.26
C LEU A 304 -0.50 -15.72 -10.06
N ILE A 305 -0.24 -16.10 -8.81
CA ILE A 305 0.04 -17.48 -8.42
C ILE A 305 -1.26 -18.13 -7.93
N GLU A 306 -1.75 -19.12 -8.67
CA GLU A 306 -2.97 -19.85 -8.32
C GLU A 306 -2.64 -21.20 -7.66
N LYS A 307 -3.21 -21.45 -6.47
CA LYS A 307 -3.24 -22.80 -5.90
C LYS A 307 -4.11 -23.70 -6.78
N LYS A 308 -3.55 -24.80 -7.30
CA LYS A 308 -4.38 -25.86 -7.87
C LYS A 308 -5.19 -26.50 -6.75
N ALA A 309 -6.52 -26.40 -6.84
CA ALA A 309 -7.39 -27.17 -5.95
C ALA A 309 -7.15 -28.66 -6.18
N ASN A 310 -6.58 -29.36 -5.19
CA ASN A 310 -6.60 -30.81 -5.19
C ASN A 310 -8.07 -31.23 -5.04
N LYS A 311 -8.70 -31.65 -6.13
CA LYS A 311 -9.96 -32.40 -6.05
C LYS A 311 -9.66 -33.62 -5.18
N SER A 312 -10.18 -33.65 -3.96
CA SER A 312 -10.23 -34.88 -3.19
C SER A 312 -10.98 -35.90 -4.03
N ILE A 313 -10.27 -36.92 -4.48
CA ILE A 313 -10.91 -38.12 -5.03
C ILE A 313 -11.63 -38.73 -3.82
N GLN A 314 -12.93 -38.47 -3.71
CA GLN A 314 -13.77 -39.27 -2.81
C GLN A 314 -13.62 -40.72 -3.28
N PRO A 315 -13.24 -41.66 -2.39
CA PRO A 315 -13.31 -43.06 -2.73
C PRO A 315 -14.79 -43.39 -2.95
N THR A 316 -15.15 -43.74 -4.17
CA THR A 316 -16.41 -44.41 -4.47
C THR A 316 -16.43 -45.69 -3.64
N ALA A 317 -17.16 -45.67 -2.53
CA ALA A 317 -17.46 -46.86 -1.78
C ALA A 317 -18.24 -47.80 -2.68
N ASN A 318 -17.74 -49.04 -2.70
CA ASN A 318 -18.12 -50.13 -3.57
C ASN A 318 -19.62 -50.46 -3.57
N ALA A 319 -20.04 -50.95 -4.74
CA ALA A 319 -21.10 -51.92 -4.85
C ALA A 319 -20.79 -53.20 -4.04
N SER A 320 -21.77 -53.63 -3.25
CA SER A 320 -22.05 -55.02 -2.87
C SER A 320 -23.50 -55.01 -2.36
N ALA A 321 -24.49 -55.58 -3.05
CA ALA A 321 -24.72 -57.02 -3.20
C ALA A 321 -24.55 -57.73 -1.85
N ASP A 322 -25.58 -57.64 -0.99
CA ASP A 322 -26.57 -58.71 -0.75
C ASP A 322 -27.78 -58.14 0.01
#